data_AF-A0A2P5FV40-F1
#
_entry.id   AF-A0A2P5FV40-F1
#
_cell.length_a   1.000
_cell.length_b   1.000
_cell.length_c   1.000
_cell.angle_alpha   90.00
_cell.angle_beta   90.00
_cell.angle_gamma   90.00
#
_symmetry.space_group_name_H-M   'P 1'
#
loop_
_entity.id
_entity.type
_entity.pdbx_description
1 polymer ?
#
loop_
_entity_poly.entity_id
_entity_poly.type
_entity_poly.pdbx_seq_one_letter_code
_entity_poly.pdbx_strand_id
1 'polypeptide(L)'
;MAVWRKKLTGTDCRRALEISQKMSQKLRESVAKFGEGDRHSLYLFDGTTLSEMELCFRQRSGSSFLREQKWRRFAEDRHLKAGDHIKMASIDIAQLPQNLAAELPEGSVVWRITARRDGRRLQGFKLGNSEENDDQSSDNELDEGA
;
A
#
# COMPACT_ATOMS: atom_id res chain seq x y z
N MET A 1 -14.11 5.07 2.73
CA MET A 1 -13.06 4.03 2.70
C MET A 1 -12.16 4.16 3.92
N ALA A 2 -11.89 3.06 4.62
CA ALA A 2 -10.95 3.08 5.74
C ALA A 2 -9.52 3.30 5.21
N VAL A 3 -8.89 4.36 5.69
CA VAL A 3 -7.49 4.70 5.42
C VAL A 3 -6.74 4.63 6.73
N TRP A 4 -5.63 3.92 6.74
CA TRP A 4 -4.77 3.87 7.93
C TRP A 4 -3.33 4.19 7.59
N ARG A 5 -2.63 4.76 8.57
CA ARG A 5 -1.26 5.24 8.44
C ARG A 5 -0.44 4.71 9.61
N LYS A 6 0.81 4.36 9.35
CA LYS A 6 1.74 3.86 10.37
C LYS A 6 3.16 4.29 10.05
N LYS A 7 3.90 4.74 11.08
CA LYS A 7 5.36 4.82 11.05
C LYS A 7 5.92 3.44 11.36
N LEU A 8 6.66 2.85 10.44
CA LEU A 8 7.22 1.51 10.59
C LEU A 8 8.25 1.48 11.71
N THR A 9 8.16 0.46 12.55
CA THR A 9 9.14 0.13 13.57
C THR A 9 10.16 -0.88 13.04
N GLY A 10 11.26 -1.10 13.76
CA GLY A 10 12.20 -2.16 13.42
C GLY A 10 11.59 -3.56 13.44
N THR A 11 10.56 -3.78 14.28
CA THR A 11 9.82 -5.05 14.30
C THR A 11 8.96 -5.20 13.05
N ASP A 12 8.32 -4.12 12.59
CA ASP A 12 7.52 -4.17 11.37
C ASP A 12 8.37 -4.59 10.17
N CYS A 13 9.57 -4.04 10.02
CA CYS A 13 10.42 -4.37 8.87
C CYS A 13 11.05 -5.77 8.94
N ARG A 14 11.26 -6.33 10.13
CA ARG A 14 11.96 -7.63 10.30
C ARG A 14 11.03 -8.82 10.51
N ARG A 15 9.79 -8.57 10.95
CA ARG A 15 8.85 -9.62 11.33
C ARG A 15 7.50 -9.40 10.66
N ALA A 16 6.53 -8.93 11.42
CA ALA A 16 5.14 -8.76 11.00
C ALA A 16 4.75 -7.29 11.10
N LEU A 17 3.90 -6.83 10.18
CA LEU A 17 3.30 -5.51 10.29
C LEU A 17 2.23 -5.55 11.37
N GLU A 18 2.53 -5.01 12.55
CA GLU A 18 1.57 -4.96 13.64
C GLU A 18 0.51 -3.89 13.37
N ILE A 19 -0.76 -4.23 13.56
CA ILE A 19 -1.90 -3.34 13.40
C ILE A 19 -2.39 -2.99 14.80
N SER A 20 -2.51 -1.69 15.10
CA SER A 20 -3.01 -1.24 16.41
C SER A 20 -4.40 -1.79 16.69
N GLN A 21 -4.75 -1.99 17.96
CA GLN A 21 -6.05 -2.53 18.37
C GLN A 21 -7.22 -1.69 17.84
N LYS A 22 -7.12 -0.35 17.95
CA LYS A 22 -8.13 0.59 17.43
C LYS A 22 -8.38 0.39 15.93
N MET A 23 -7.32 0.15 15.14
CA MET A 23 -7.49 -0.10 13.71
C MET A 23 -7.97 -1.53 13.45
N SER A 24 -7.49 -2.49 14.22
CA SER A 24 -7.90 -3.89 14.13
C SER A 24 -9.40 -4.04 14.34
N GLN A 25 -10.00 -3.27 15.25
CA GLN A 25 -11.46 -3.24 15.44
C GLN A 25 -12.20 -2.73 14.19
N LYS A 26 -11.74 -1.62 13.61
CA LYS A 26 -12.29 -1.09 12.35
C LYS A 26 -12.13 -2.08 11.19
N LEU A 27 -10.99 -2.79 11.16
CA LEU A 27 -10.75 -3.85 10.20
C LEU A 27 -11.72 -5.00 10.43
N ARG A 28 -11.94 -5.46 11.66
CA ARG A 28 -12.92 -6.51 11.95
C ARG A 28 -14.32 -6.11 11.47
N GLU A 29 -14.75 -4.87 11.67
CA GLU A 29 -16.05 -4.39 11.17
C GLU A 29 -16.11 -4.38 9.63
N SER A 30 -15.01 -4.00 8.98
CA SER A 30 -14.91 -4.00 7.52
C SER A 30 -14.72 -5.40 6.93
N VAL A 31 -14.13 -6.32 7.69
CA VAL A 31 -13.70 -7.67 7.29
C VAL A 31 -14.69 -8.74 7.74
N ALA A 32 -15.60 -8.45 8.67
CA ALA A 32 -16.70 -9.33 9.06
C ALA A 32 -17.62 -9.71 7.88
N LYS A 33 -17.49 -9.03 6.73
CA LYS A 33 -18.10 -9.43 5.46
C LYS A 33 -17.44 -10.65 4.79
N PHE A 34 -16.26 -11.09 5.24
CA PHE A 34 -15.41 -12.07 4.55
C PHE A 34 -15.35 -13.45 5.22
N GLY A 35 -16.15 -13.69 6.26
CA GLY A 35 -16.32 -15.02 6.87
C GLY A 35 -15.88 -15.11 8.33
N GLU A 36 -16.18 -16.26 8.94
CA GLU A 36 -15.79 -16.58 10.31
C GLU A 36 -14.31 -16.99 10.36
N GLY A 37 -13.55 -16.42 11.31
CA GLY A 37 -12.18 -16.83 11.56
C GLY A 37 -11.23 -15.66 11.88
N ASP A 38 -10.04 -16.02 12.34
CA ASP A 38 -8.99 -15.07 12.70
C ASP A 38 -7.93 -14.88 11.61
N ARG A 39 -8.07 -15.53 10.45
CA ARG A 39 -7.11 -15.44 9.34
C ARG A 39 -7.82 -15.17 8.04
N HIS A 40 -7.36 -14.16 7.32
CA HIS A 40 -8.00 -13.67 6.10
C HIS A 40 -6.93 -13.38 5.04
N SER A 41 -7.11 -13.90 3.83
CA SER A 41 -6.26 -13.54 2.69
C SER A 41 -6.66 -12.17 2.14
N LEU A 42 -5.67 -11.36 1.79
CA LEU A 42 -5.87 -10.09 1.10
C LEU A 42 -4.69 -9.82 0.17
N TYR A 43 -4.81 -8.83 -0.71
CA TYR A 43 -3.75 -8.43 -1.63
C TYR A 43 -3.32 -6.99 -1.36
N LEU A 44 -2.02 -6.75 -1.34
CA LEU A 44 -1.44 -5.41 -1.33
C LEU A 44 -1.07 -4.98 -2.74
N PHE A 45 -1.63 -3.86 -3.17
CA PHE A 45 -1.28 -3.18 -4.41
C PHE A 45 -0.38 -1.99 -4.12
N ASP A 46 0.86 -2.00 -4.60
CA ASP A 46 1.80 -0.88 -4.41
C ASP A 46 1.73 0.20 -5.50
N GLY A 47 0.95 -0.05 -6.56
CA GLY A 47 0.91 0.78 -7.77
C GLY A 47 1.42 0.05 -9.01
N THR A 48 2.21 -1.00 -8.82
CA THR A 48 2.87 -1.76 -9.89
C THR A 48 2.59 -3.25 -9.80
N THR A 49 2.52 -3.81 -8.60
CA THR A 49 2.38 -5.25 -8.36
C THR A 49 1.30 -5.54 -7.32
N LEU A 50 0.74 -6.75 -7.39
CA LEU A 50 -0.07 -7.33 -6.32
C LEU A 50 0.77 -8.32 -5.52
N SER A 51 0.70 -8.22 -4.20
CA SER A 51 1.33 -9.18 -3.29
C SER A 51 0.27 -9.73 -2.34
N GLU A 52 0.05 -11.04 -2.39
CA GLU A 52 -0.85 -11.70 -1.44
C GLU A 52 -0.29 -11.59 -0.02
N MET A 53 -1.16 -11.37 0.94
CA MET A 53 -0.88 -11.27 2.37
C MET A 53 -1.88 -12.10 3.16
N GLU A 54 -1.51 -12.45 4.39
CA GLU A 54 -2.40 -13.08 5.36
C GLU A 54 -2.56 -12.12 6.55
N LEU A 55 -3.77 -11.61 6.74
CA LEU A 55 -4.16 -10.80 7.89
C LEU A 55 -4.62 -11.73 9.01
N CYS A 56 -3.95 -11.64 10.15
CA CYS A 56 -4.23 -12.44 11.33
C CYS A 56 -4.76 -11.56 12.45
N PHE A 57 -5.86 -11.95 13.07
CA PHE A 57 -6.43 -11.33 14.25
C PHE A 57 -6.02 -12.09 15.52
N ARG A 58 -5.56 -11.38 16.54
CA ARG A 58 -5.22 -11.96 17.84
C ARG A 58 -6.47 -11.99 18.71
N GLN A 59 -6.88 -13.17 19.16
CA GLN A 59 -8.07 -13.33 20.01
C GLN A 59 -7.93 -12.60 21.35
N ARG A 60 -6.77 -12.69 22.01
CA ARG A 60 -6.57 -12.15 23.37
C ARG A 60 -6.36 -10.64 23.43
N SER A 61 -5.60 -10.06 22.51
CA SER A 61 -5.26 -8.64 22.53
C SER A 61 -6.19 -7.76 21.69
N GLY A 62 -7.03 -8.37 20.83
CA GLY A 62 -7.84 -7.65 19.85
C GLY A 62 -7.04 -6.92 18.76
N SER A 63 -5.71 -7.04 18.76
CA SER A 63 -4.84 -6.52 17.70
C SER A 63 -4.80 -7.47 16.50
N SER A 64 -4.22 -7.02 15.39
CA SER A 64 -4.03 -7.84 14.20
C SER A 64 -2.65 -7.59 13.62
N PHE A 65 -2.22 -8.44 12.69
CA PHE A 65 -0.93 -8.31 12.01
C PHE A 65 -0.97 -8.92 10.62
N LEU A 66 -0.13 -8.42 9.71
CA LEU A 66 0.17 -9.15 8.48
C LEU A 66 1.25 -10.19 8.76
N ARG A 67 1.03 -11.43 8.35
CA ARG A 67 1.89 -12.57 8.68
C ARG A 67 3.33 -12.36 8.21
N GLU A 68 4.25 -12.74 9.10
CA GLU A 68 5.68 -12.45 9.02
C GLU A 68 6.32 -12.83 7.67
N GLN A 69 6.09 -14.04 7.16
CA GLN A 69 6.77 -14.50 5.95
C GLN A 69 6.42 -13.67 4.70
N LYS A 70 5.12 -13.39 4.46
CA LYS A 70 4.66 -12.64 3.28
C LYS A 70 5.00 -11.16 3.40
N TRP A 71 4.79 -10.58 4.59
CA TRP A 71 5.06 -9.17 4.84
C TRP A 71 6.57 -8.85 4.80
N ARG A 72 7.42 -9.66 5.45
CA ARG A 72 8.86 -9.41 5.50
C ARG A 72 9.46 -9.37 4.09
N ARG A 73 9.11 -10.34 3.24
CA ARG A 73 9.56 -10.37 1.84
C ARG A 73 9.13 -9.11 1.09
N PHE A 74 7.87 -8.71 1.23
CA PHE A 74 7.38 -7.46 0.62
C PHE A 74 8.15 -6.23 1.11
N ALA A 75 8.42 -6.14 2.41
CA ALA A 75 9.18 -5.04 2.99
C ALA A 75 10.63 -4.99 2.47
N GLU A 76 11.27 -6.16 2.32
CA GLU A 76 12.61 -6.30 1.73
C GLU A 76 12.63 -5.88 0.26
N ASP A 77 11.71 -6.40 -0.56
CA ASP A 77 11.57 -6.13 -2.00
C ASP A 77 11.23 -4.66 -2.31
N ARG A 78 10.68 -3.93 -1.33
CA ARG A 78 10.35 -2.50 -1.43
C ARG A 78 11.28 -1.62 -0.62
N HIS A 79 12.34 -2.19 -0.07
CA HIS A 79 13.36 -1.49 0.74
C HIS A 79 12.74 -0.62 1.85
N LEU A 80 11.67 -1.10 2.46
CA LEU A 80 11.01 -0.45 3.59
C LEU A 80 11.90 -0.55 4.83
N LYS A 81 12.04 0.57 5.53
CA LYS A 81 12.91 0.70 6.71
C LYS A 81 12.13 1.26 7.89
N ALA A 82 12.65 1.00 9.09
CA ALA A 82 12.16 1.64 10.29
C ALA A 82 12.24 3.17 10.13
N GLY A 83 11.17 3.86 10.49
CA GLY A 83 11.02 5.30 10.27
C GLY A 83 10.20 5.67 9.04
N ASP A 84 10.03 4.77 8.07
CA ASP A 84 9.17 5.01 6.91
C ASP A 84 7.70 5.13 7.33
N HIS A 85 6.96 6.00 6.63
CA HIS A 85 5.54 6.20 6.85
C HIS A 85 4.76 5.50 5.75
N ILE A 86 4.01 4.47 6.11
CA ILE A 86 3.09 3.79 5.20
C ILE A 86 1.68 4.35 5.35
N LYS A 87 0.95 4.34 4.24
CA LYS A 87 -0.50 4.54 4.18
C LYS A 87 -1.10 3.38 3.42
N MET A 88 -2.11 2.74 3.97
CA MET A 88 -2.93 1.78 3.22
C MET A 88 -4.40 2.21 3.19
N ALA A 89 -5.08 1.82 2.12
CA ALA A 89 -6.50 2.05 1.93
C ALA A 89 -7.11 0.87 1.17
N SER A 90 -8.29 0.42 1.58
CA SER A 90 -9.06 -0.52 0.77
C SER A 90 -9.46 0.13 -0.55
N ILE A 91 -9.30 -0.58 -1.66
CA ILE A 91 -9.68 -0.14 -3.00
C ILE A 91 -10.55 -1.20 -3.67
N ASP A 92 -11.32 -0.76 -4.66
CA ASP A 92 -12.08 -1.66 -5.52
C ASP A 92 -11.12 -2.34 -6.52
N ILE A 93 -11.41 -3.60 -6.90
CA ILE A 93 -10.68 -4.33 -7.95
C ILE A 93 -10.72 -3.55 -9.27
N ALA A 94 -11.80 -2.81 -9.55
CA ALA A 94 -11.93 -1.95 -10.72
C ALA A 94 -10.89 -0.80 -10.79
N GLN A 95 -10.18 -0.52 -9.69
CA GLN A 95 -9.10 0.48 -9.64
C GLN A 95 -7.72 -0.11 -9.94
N LEU A 96 -7.63 -1.42 -10.21
CA LEU A 96 -6.41 -2.09 -10.60
C LEU A 96 -6.21 -2.06 -12.13
N PRO A 97 -4.96 -2.08 -12.60
CA PRO A 97 -4.67 -2.41 -13.99
C PRO A 97 -5.35 -3.72 -14.41
N GLN A 98 -5.92 -3.76 -15.62
CA GLN A 98 -6.73 -4.89 -16.09
C GLN A 98 -6.00 -6.24 -15.99
N ASN A 99 -4.71 -6.27 -16.30
CA ASN A 99 -3.89 -7.47 -16.21
C ASN A 99 -3.78 -8.00 -14.77
N LEU A 100 -3.67 -7.10 -13.79
CA LEU A 100 -3.62 -7.48 -12.36
C LEU A 100 -5.00 -7.85 -11.81
N ALA A 101 -6.05 -7.15 -12.27
CA ALA A 101 -7.42 -7.45 -11.86
C ALA A 101 -7.86 -8.86 -12.30
N ALA A 102 -7.44 -9.29 -13.50
CA ALA A 102 -7.80 -10.60 -14.06
C ALA A 102 -7.20 -11.79 -13.29
N GLU A 103 -6.13 -11.58 -12.51
CA GLU A 103 -5.47 -12.61 -11.72
C GLU A 103 -6.14 -12.85 -10.36
N LEU A 104 -7.08 -11.98 -9.95
CA LEU A 104 -7.68 -12.03 -8.62
C LEU A 104 -8.93 -12.91 -8.57
N PRO A 105 -9.04 -13.81 -7.56
CA PRO A 105 -10.28 -14.50 -7.28
C PRO A 105 -11.43 -13.53 -7.00
N GLU A 106 -12.66 -13.94 -7.32
CA GLU A 106 -13.85 -13.19 -6.97
C GLU A 106 -13.93 -12.96 -5.45
N GLY A 107 -14.36 -11.77 -5.05
CA GLY A 107 -14.44 -11.38 -3.62
C GLY A 107 -13.09 -11.05 -2.97
N SER A 108 -11.99 -11.00 -3.73
CA SER A 108 -10.68 -10.64 -3.19
C SER A 108 -10.67 -9.25 -2.56
N VAL A 109 -10.02 -9.16 -1.39
CA VAL A 109 -9.79 -7.89 -0.71
C VAL A 109 -8.48 -7.28 -1.17
N VAL A 110 -8.53 -6.05 -1.67
CA VAL A 110 -7.34 -5.35 -2.17
C VAL A 110 -7.11 -4.07 -1.38
N TRP A 111 -5.90 -3.93 -0.83
CA TRP A 111 -5.45 -2.69 -0.20
C TRP A 111 -4.35 -2.05 -1.03
N ARG A 112 -4.56 -0.79 -1.41
CA ARG A 112 -3.46 0.03 -1.92
C ARG A 112 -2.54 0.43 -0.79
N ILE A 113 -1.25 0.19 -0.94
CA ILE A 113 -0.20 0.65 -0.02
C ILE A 113 0.64 1.72 -0.70
N THR A 114 1.05 2.74 0.04
CA THR A 114 2.05 3.74 -0.36
C THR A 114 3.00 3.99 0.79
N ALA A 115 4.27 4.30 0.50
CA ALA A 115 5.27 4.59 1.52
C ALA A 115 5.98 5.92 1.26
N ARG A 116 6.37 6.59 2.34
CA ARG A 116 7.18 7.82 2.32
C ARG A 116 8.35 7.74 3.32
N ARG A 117 9.49 8.30 2.94
CA ARG A 117 10.68 8.50 3.77
C ARG A 117 11.07 9.98 3.70
N ASP A 118 11.20 10.62 4.85
CA ASP A 118 11.57 12.05 4.96
C ASP A 118 10.72 12.96 4.05
N GLY A 119 9.41 12.71 4.03
CA GLY A 119 8.45 13.45 3.20
C GLY A 119 8.37 13.02 1.73
N ARG A 120 9.34 12.25 1.23
CA ARG A 120 9.41 11.81 -0.18
C ARG A 120 8.77 10.44 -0.38
N ARG A 121 8.06 10.23 -1.50
CA ARG A 121 7.48 8.93 -1.87
C ARG A 121 8.59 7.94 -2.24
N LEU A 122 8.50 6.70 -1.76
CA LEU A 122 9.46 5.65 -2.11
C LEU A 122 9.22 5.12 -3.53
N GLN A 123 10.31 4.88 -4.27
CA GLN A 123 10.28 4.22 -5.57
C GLN A 123 9.87 2.74 -5.40
N GLY A 124 9.20 2.16 -6.40
CA GLY A 124 8.52 0.85 -6.28
C GLY A 124 7.05 0.95 -5.88
N PHE A 125 6.55 2.18 -5.66
CA PHE A 125 5.12 2.47 -5.52
C PHE A 125 4.59 3.30 -6.70
N LYS A 126 5.19 3.19 -7.90
CA LYS A 126 4.87 4.09 -9.03
C LYS A 126 3.44 3.83 -9.52
N LEU A 127 2.67 4.92 -9.68
CA LEU A 127 1.53 4.97 -10.59
C LEU A 127 2.12 5.36 -11.96
N GLY A 128 2.08 4.49 -12.96
CA GLY A 128 2.05 4.99 -14.36
C GLY A 128 0.62 5.50 -14.62
N ASN A 129 0.35 6.63 -15.27
CA ASN A 129 1.13 7.63 -16.04
C ASN A 129 0.71 9.03 -15.52
N SER A 130 1.43 10.14 -15.66
CA SER A 130 2.15 10.66 -16.84
C SER A 130 3.38 11.50 -16.44
N GLU A 131 4.45 11.35 -17.20
CA GLU A 131 5.46 12.40 -17.47
C GLU A 131 4.96 13.30 -18.62
N GLU A 132 5.66 14.42 -18.82
CA GLU A 132 5.52 15.48 -19.86
C GLU A 132 4.53 16.62 -19.50
N ASN A 133 4.95 17.86 -19.23
CA ASN A 133 6.06 18.63 -19.80
C ASN A 133 6.85 19.44 -18.76
N ASP A 134 8.17 19.28 -18.79
CA ASP A 134 9.13 20.35 -18.46
C ASP A 134 9.37 21.20 -19.73
N ASP A 135 9.46 22.51 -19.50
CA ASP A 135 10.18 23.54 -20.27
C ASP A 135 10.08 23.61 -21.82
N GLN A 136 9.41 24.67 -22.29
CA GLN A 136 9.95 25.52 -23.36
C GLN A 136 9.85 26.98 -22.92
N SER A 137 10.79 27.40 -22.08
CA SER A 137 11.28 28.78 -22.10
C SER A 137 12.16 28.94 -23.34
N SER A 138 11.74 29.78 -24.28
CA SER A 138 12.63 30.35 -25.29
C SER A 138 12.15 31.76 -25.57
N ASP A 139 12.90 32.71 -24.99
CA ASP A 139 12.90 34.12 -25.34
C ASP A 139 12.93 34.30 -26.85
N ASN A 140 12.01 35.11 -27.36
CA ASN A 140 12.05 35.59 -28.74
C ASN A 140 12.26 37.11 -28.70
N GLU A 141 13.49 37.53 -28.37
CA GLU A 141 14.00 38.84 -28.77
C GLU A 141 14.41 38.74 -30.24
N LEU A 142 13.62 39.31 -31.14
CA LEU A 142 14.10 39.75 -32.44
C LEU A 142 13.60 41.17 -32.72
N ASP A 143 14.55 42.06 -32.51
CA ASP A 143 14.78 43.38 -33.08
C ASP A 143 14.26 43.53 -34.53
N GLU A 144 13.33 44.47 -34.76
CA GLU A 144 13.08 45.03 -36.09
C GLU A 144 13.40 46.52 -36.05
N GLY A 145 14.64 46.84 -36.41
CA GLY A 145 15.10 48.18 -36.72
C GLY A 145 15.87 48.19 -38.05
N ALA A 146 15.20 48.62 -39.13
CA ALA A 146 15.78 49.33 -40.29
C ALA A 146 14.66 49.89 -41.17
#